data_AF-A0A920Q9G3-F1
#
_entry.id   AF-A0A920Q9G3-F1
#
_cell.length_a   1.000
_cell.length_b   1.000
_cell.length_c   1.000
_cell.angle_alpha   90.00
_cell.angle_beta   90.00
_cell.angle_gamma   90.00
#
_symmetry.space_group_name_H-M   'P 1'
#
loop_
_entity.id
_entity.type
_entity.pdbx_description
1 polymer ?
#
loop_
_entity_poly.entity_id
_entity_poly.type
_entity_poly.pdbx_seq_one_letter_code
_entity_poly.pdbx_strand_id
1 'polypeptide(L)'
;MMQHTDRDLLSIPQVESLVSRAAGHSRIVLITVAFLTAGSVFFALKLEPIFDVKDFFDSNSEMVIGLDKLDEHVGDNGGEPGAVYVKGDLMDPSAVEAISDFIESLRDIDQIAETPSGSVTAGLNIVNVSRLITASPDTMSAILSETGKPINDVNQDGIPDSKEQLRTSLDFSIERGVLGPGGTQTLTSEQVRQAIFLSDEGEHITSIWFQIPGTRDQNVVAATERSIRPKMESLQGHNSISKVGLTGSPFTRKAQLSASTRTLYTSLPIALSQPPSF
;
A
#
# COMPACT_ATOMS: atom_id res chain seq x y z
N MET A 1 -27.95 54.41 -1.61
CA MET A 1 -29.04 54.50 -2.61
C MET A 1 -28.83 53.34 -3.56
N MET A 2 -29.65 52.31 -3.41
CA MET A 2 -29.55 50.99 -4.03
C MET A 2 -29.76 51.06 -5.54
N GLN A 3 -28.89 50.38 -6.29
CA GLN A 3 -29.10 50.03 -7.68
C GLN A 3 -29.28 48.50 -7.73
N HIS A 4 -30.50 48.06 -7.45
CA HIS A 4 -30.94 46.68 -7.65
C HIS A 4 -32.43 46.80 -7.94
N THR A 5 -32.87 46.23 -9.07
CA THR A 5 -34.25 46.00 -9.54
C THR A 5 -34.42 46.56 -10.95
N ASP A 6 -34.08 45.74 -11.95
CA ASP A 6 -34.61 45.91 -13.32
C ASP A 6 -34.37 44.67 -14.21
N ARG A 7 -33.51 43.73 -13.78
CA ARG A 7 -33.35 42.43 -14.46
C ARG A 7 -34.40 41.39 -14.10
N ASP A 8 -35.13 41.54 -12.99
CA ASP A 8 -36.08 40.55 -12.49
C ASP A 8 -37.46 40.61 -13.16
N LEU A 9 -37.85 41.74 -13.77
CA LEU A 9 -39.19 41.92 -14.35
C LEU A 9 -39.31 41.42 -15.79
N LEU A 10 -38.20 41.37 -16.55
CA LEU A 10 -38.18 40.91 -17.94
C LEU A 10 -38.13 39.38 -18.09
N SER A 11 -37.68 38.66 -17.06
CA SER A 11 -37.52 37.20 -17.05
C SER A 11 -38.81 36.46 -16.68
N ILE A 12 -39.67 37.05 -15.85
CA ILE A 12 -40.93 36.45 -15.37
C ILE A 12 -41.87 36.00 -16.51
N PRO A 13 -42.24 36.85 -17.48
CA PRO A 13 -43.15 36.44 -18.56
C PRO A 13 -42.53 35.41 -19.53
N GLN A 14 -41.20 35.39 -19.64
CA GLN A 14 -40.49 34.40 -20.46
C GLN A 14 -40.45 33.03 -19.77
N VAL A 15 -40.25 33.00 -18.45
CA VAL A 15 -40.30 31.79 -17.64
C VAL A 15 -41.71 31.22 -17.60
N GLU A 16 -42.75 32.04 -17.40
CA GLU A 16 -44.15 31.59 -17.42
C GLU A 16 -44.55 30.97 -18.76
N SER A 17 -44.17 31.59 -19.87
CA SER A 17 -44.41 31.07 -21.22
C SER A 17 -43.69 29.74 -21.48
N LEU A 18 -42.45 29.62 -21.01
CA LEU A 18 -41.66 28.40 -21.11
C LEU A 18 -42.27 27.25 -20.28
N VAL A 19 -42.66 27.54 -19.03
CA VAL A 19 -43.28 26.57 -18.12
C VAL A 19 -44.63 26.12 -18.66
N SER A 20 -45.46 27.03 -19.16
CA SER A 20 -46.76 26.71 -19.75
C SER A 20 -46.63 25.83 -21.00
N ARG A 21 -45.66 26.12 -21.89
CA ARG A 21 -45.37 25.27 -23.06
C ARG A 21 -44.83 23.90 -22.66
N ALA A 22 -43.97 23.83 -21.65
CA ALA A 22 -43.44 22.58 -21.13
C ALA A 22 -44.54 21.71 -20.49
N ALA A 23 -45.45 22.32 -19.73
CA ALA A 23 -46.61 21.65 -19.15
C ALA A 23 -47.55 21.09 -20.22
N GLY A 24 -47.80 21.86 -21.29
CA GLY A 24 -48.60 21.43 -22.44
C GLY A 24 -47.99 20.25 -23.23
N HIS A 25 -46.68 20.03 -23.13
CA HIS A 25 -45.96 18.93 -23.79
C HIS A 25 -45.28 17.99 -22.78
N SER A 26 -45.88 17.82 -21.60
CA SER A 26 -45.30 17.10 -20.45
C SER A 26 -44.72 15.72 -20.80
N ARG A 27 -45.38 14.94 -21.66
CA ARG A 27 -44.85 13.62 -22.11
C ARG A 27 -43.52 13.73 -22.85
N ILE A 28 -43.39 14.70 -23.75
CA ILE A 28 -42.16 14.92 -24.52
C ILE A 28 -41.05 15.39 -23.57
N VAL A 29 -41.36 16.35 -22.70
CA VAL A 29 -40.42 16.85 -21.68
C VAL A 29 -39.92 15.72 -20.79
N LEU A 30 -40.80 14.86 -20.28
CA LEU A 30 -40.43 13.72 -19.43
C LEU A 30 -39.54 12.72 -20.17
N ILE A 31 -39.84 12.40 -21.43
CA ILE A 31 -38.99 11.51 -22.25
C ILE A 31 -37.61 12.15 -22.45
N THR A 32 -37.55 13.43 -22.81
CA THR A 32 -36.28 14.13 -23.00
C THR A 32 -35.45 14.17 -21.72
N VAL A 33 -36.07 14.47 -20.58
CA VAL A 33 -35.40 14.46 -19.26
C VAL A 33 -34.93 13.05 -18.91
N ALA A 34 -35.73 12.02 -19.18
CA ALA A 34 -35.33 10.63 -18.93
C ALA A 34 -34.10 10.23 -19.77
N PHE A 35 -34.06 10.61 -21.06
CA PHE A 35 -32.89 10.36 -21.91
C PHE A 35 -31.66 11.14 -21.47
N LEU A 36 -31.80 12.42 -21.14
CA LEU A 36 -30.70 13.22 -20.58
C LEU A 36 -30.17 12.61 -19.29
N THR A 37 -31.07 12.21 -18.38
CA THR A 37 -30.72 11.55 -17.12
C THR A 37 -29.99 10.24 -17.36
N ALA A 38 -30.49 9.38 -18.26
CA ALA A 38 -29.84 8.13 -18.61
C ALA A 38 -28.44 8.35 -19.20
N GLY A 39 -28.29 9.36 -20.07
CA GLY A 39 -26.99 9.78 -20.60
C GLY A 39 -26.03 10.25 -19.51
N SER A 40 -26.49 11.11 -18.61
CA SER A 40 -25.70 11.59 -17.46
C SER A 40 -25.27 10.44 -16.55
N VAL A 41 -26.17 9.50 -16.24
CA VAL A 41 -25.84 8.29 -15.45
C VAL A 41 -24.80 7.45 -16.18
N PHE A 42 -24.94 7.23 -17.49
CA PHE A 42 -23.97 6.48 -18.28
C PHE A 42 -22.56 7.11 -18.24
N PHE A 43 -22.46 8.43 -18.41
CA PHE A 43 -21.17 9.13 -18.31
C PHE A 43 -20.63 9.16 -16.89
N ALA A 44 -21.49 9.34 -15.88
CA ALA A 44 -21.08 9.32 -14.48
C ALA A 44 -20.50 7.95 -14.07
N LEU A 45 -21.07 6.86 -14.57
CA LEU A 45 -20.57 5.50 -14.34
C LEU A 45 -19.24 5.19 -15.08
N LYS A 46 -18.85 6.02 -16.06
CA LYS A 46 -17.60 5.88 -16.82
C LYS A 46 -16.46 6.75 -16.31
N LEU A 47 -16.68 7.60 -15.32
CA LEU A 47 -15.62 8.42 -14.74
C LEU A 47 -14.63 7.51 -14.00
N GLU A 48 -13.38 7.50 -14.47
CA GLU A 48 -12.28 6.82 -13.78
C GLU A 48 -11.92 7.62 -12.52
N PRO A 49 -11.82 6.97 -11.33
CA PRO A 49 -11.47 7.65 -10.09
C PRO A 49 -9.94 7.86 -10.02
N ILE A 50 -9.44 8.79 -10.83
CA ILE A 50 -8.04 9.24 -10.79
C ILE A 50 -7.96 10.36 -9.74
N PHE A 51 -7.12 10.19 -8.73
CA PHE A 51 -6.91 11.23 -7.71
C PHE A 51 -5.67 12.04 -8.09
N ASP A 52 -5.84 13.02 -8.98
CA ASP A 52 -4.73 13.91 -9.33
C ASP A 52 -4.64 15.06 -8.31
N VAL A 53 -3.45 15.23 -7.72
CA VAL A 53 -3.14 16.35 -6.83
C VAL A 53 -3.38 17.70 -7.51
N LYS A 54 -3.23 17.79 -8.85
CA LYS A 54 -3.50 19.00 -9.65
C LYS A 54 -4.97 19.42 -9.65
N ASP A 55 -5.90 18.52 -9.34
CA ASP A 55 -7.32 18.85 -9.23
C ASP A 55 -7.64 19.62 -7.93
N PHE A 56 -6.75 19.54 -6.94
CA PHE A 56 -6.94 20.13 -5.61
C PHE A 56 -5.94 21.25 -5.28
N PHE A 57 -4.80 21.30 -5.98
CA PHE A 57 -3.71 22.25 -5.72
C PHE A 57 -3.27 22.97 -6.99
N ASP A 58 -2.73 24.19 -6.84
CA ASP A 58 -2.17 24.95 -7.95
C ASP A 58 -1.05 24.15 -8.63
N SER A 59 -1.16 23.96 -9.94
CA SER A 59 -0.20 23.21 -10.75
C SER A 59 1.21 23.80 -10.72
N ASN A 60 1.35 25.08 -10.37
CA ASN A 60 2.64 25.77 -10.23
C ASN A 60 3.16 25.78 -8.78
N SER A 61 2.46 25.12 -7.84
CA SER A 61 2.93 25.00 -6.46
C SER A 61 4.21 24.17 -6.39
N GLU A 62 5.14 24.56 -5.51
CA GLU A 62 6.37 23.81 -5.24
C GLU A 62 6.11 22.34 -4.89
N MET A 63 5.00 22.05 -4.22
CA MET A 63 4.58 20.68 -3.91
C MET A 63 4.26 19.89 -5.18
N VAL A 64 3.45 20.43 -6.09
CA VAL A 64 3.03 19.75 -7.32
C VAL A 64 4.23 19.55 -8.25
N ILE A 65 5.06 20.57 -8.40
CA ILE A 65 6.32 20.49 -9.16
C ILE A 65 7.27 19.46 -8.55
N GLY A 66 7.37 19.41 -7.22
CA GLY A 66 8.19 18.44 -6.50
C GLY A 66 7.73 17.00 -6.72
N LEU A 67 6.42 16.76 -6.73
CA LEU A 67 5.84 15.44 -7.04
C LEU A 67 6.10 15.04 -8.49
N ASP A 68 5.89 15.95 -9.44
CA ASP A 68 6.16 15.67 -10.86
C ASP A 68 7.65 15.35 -11.10
N LYS A 69 8.57 16.05 -10.40
CA LYS A 69 10.00 15.73 -10.45
C LYS A 69 10.33 14.38 -9.81
N LEU A 70 9.65 14.03 -8.72
CA LEU A 70 9.82 12.73 -8.08
C LEU A 70 9.39 11.61 -9.03
N ASP A 71 8.22 11.76 -9.67
CA ASP A 71 7.72 10.83 -10.68
C ASP A 71 8.69 10.73 -11.87
N GLU A 72 9.24 11.85 -12.36
CA GLU A 72 10.21 11.88 -13.47
C GLU A 72 11.53 11.17 -13.13
N HIS A 73 12.07 11.37 -11.93
CA HIS A 73 13.41 10.88 -11.57
C HIS A 73 13.40 9.50 -10.92
N VAL A 74 12.32 9.13 -10.23
CA VAL A 74 12.16 7.82 -9.60
C VAL A 74 11.52 6.83 -10.58
N GLY A 75 10.61 7.31 -11.44
CA GLY A 75 9.94 6.51 -12.47
C GLY A 75 9.34 5.23 -11.91
N ASP A 76 9.60 4.12 -12.59
CA ASP A 76 9.11 2.79 -12.21
C ASP A 76 9.95 2.11 -11.10
N ASN A 77 11.04 2.75 -10.65
CA ASN A 77 11.97 2.16 -9.67
C ASN A 77 11.63 2.53 -8.21
N GLY A 78 10.51 3.20 -8.00
CA GLY A 78 10.04 3.56 -6.67
C GLY A 78 8.61 4.08 -6.72
N GLY A 79 8.13 4.54 -5.57
CA GLY A 79 6.74 4.95 -5.45
C GLY A 79 6.27 4.91 -4.02
N GLU A 80 4.96 4.88 -3.85
CA GLU A 80 4.34 4.92 -2.54
C GLU A 80 4.57 3.60 -1.78
N PRO A 81 5.00 3.64 -0.50
CA PRO A 81 5.36 2.43 0.22
C PRO A 81 4.12 1.60 0.63
N GLY A 82 4.14 0.34 0.23
CA GLY A 82 3.33 -0.73 0.79
C GLY A 82 4.13 -1.56 1.80
N ALA A 83 3.45 -2.20 2.74
CA ALA A 83 4.08 -3.11 3.69
C ALA A 83 3.23 -4.35 3.93
N VAL A 84 3.88 -5.51 3.94
CA VAL A 84 3.32 -6.75 4.48
C VAL A 84 3.94 -7.03 5.84
N TYR A 85 3.10 -7.05 6.86
CA TYR A 85 3.46 -7.47 8.20
C TYR A 85 3.32 -8.98 8.32
N VAL A 86 4.31 -9.65 8.89
CA VAL A 86 4.32 -11.09 9.15
C VAL A 86 4.63 -11.34 10.63
N LYS A 87 3.81 -12.17 11.28
CA LYS A 87 3.98 -12.61 12.66
C LYS A 87 3.91 -14.12 12.74
N GLY A 88 4.78 -14.71 13.56
CA GLY A 88 4.84 -16.15 13.78
C GLY A 88 6.13 -16.58 14.49
N ASP A 89 6.42 -17.87 14.47
CA ASP A 89 7.70 -18.43 14.91
C ASP A 89 8.77 -18.21 13.83
N LEU A 90 9.29 -16.99 13.77
CA LEU A 90 10.31 -16.61 12.78
C LEU A 90 11.72 -17.15 13.11
N MET A 91 11.84 -17.97 14.17
CA MET A 91 13.07 -18.74 14.42
C MET A 91 13.04 -20.07 13.66
N ASP A 92 11.92 -20.49 13.09
CA ASP A 92 11.86 -21.63 12.18
C ASP A 92 12.44 -21.24 10.81
N PRO A 93 13.54 -21.85 10.34
CA PRO A 93 14.13 -21.55 9.04
C PRO A 93 13.14 -21.68 7.88
N SER A 94 12.23 -22.65 7.95
CA SER A 94 11.21 -22.84 6.90
C SER A 94 10.22 -21.66 6.82
N ALA A 95 9.98 -20.97 7.93
CA ALA A 95 9.17 -19.74 7.93
C ALA A 95 9.91 -18.58 7.24
N VAL A 96 11.23 -18.47 7.45
CA VAL A 96 12.07 -17.45 6.80
C VAL A 96 12.22 -17.74 5.31
N GLU A 97 12.34 -19.02 4.93
CA GLU A 97 12.32 -19.48 3.54
C GLU A 97 10.98 -19.11 2.88
N ALA A 98 9.84 -19.42 3.51
CA ALA A 98 8.52 -19.03 2.98
C ALA A 98 8.37 -17.51 2.82
N ILE A 99 8.96 -16.72 3.72
CA ILE A 99 9.01 -15.24 3.57
C ILE A 99 9.91 -14.84 2.39
N SER A 100 11.04 -15.51 2.19
CA SER A 100 11.91 -15.31 1.03
C SER A 100 11.16 -15.60 -0.28
N ASP A 101 10.45 -16.72 -0.36
CA ASP A 101 9.63 -17.08 -1.51
C ASP A 101 8.52 -16.05 -1.77
N PHE A 102 7.88 -15.57 -0.70
CA PHE A 102 6.89 -14.50 -0.81
C PHE A 102 7.52 -13.22 -1.39
N ILE A 103 8.70 -12.83 -0.91
CA ILE A 103 9.44 -11.65 -1.42
C ILE A 103 9.75 -11.83 -2.91
N GLU A 104 10.31 -12.97 -3.32
CA GLU A 104 10.62 -13.23 -4.73
C GLU A 104 9.35 -13.20 -5.60
N SER A 105 8.24 -13.72 -5.06
CA SER A 105 6.95 -13.69 -5.75
C SER A 105 6.41 -12.27 -5.97
N LEU A 106 6.90 -11.25 -5.25
CA LEU A 106 6.52 -9.85 -5.51
C LEU A 106 7.04 -9.35 -6.86
N ARG A 107 8.13 -9.94 -7.38
CA ARG A 107 8.68 -9.61 -8.72
C ARG A 107 7.70 -9.91 -9.85
N ASP A 108 6.79 -10.86 -9.65
CA ASP A 108 5.78 -11.22 -10.64
C ASP A 108 4.60 -10.24 -10.68
N ILE A 109 4.59 -9.21 -9.82
CA ILE A 109 3.52 -8.22 -9.75
C ILE A 109 3.96 -6.98 -10.51
N ASP A 110 3.37 -6.76 -11.70
CA ASP A 110 3.70 -5.63 -12.60
C ASP A 110 3.72 -4.26 -11.91
N GLN A 111 2.90 -4.07 -10.88
CA GLN A 111 2.76 -2.81 -10.15
C GLN A 111 3.69 -2.68 -8.94
N ILE A 112 4.65 -3.59 -8.74
CA ILE A 112 5.66 -3.47 -7.68
C ILE A 112 6.99 -3.08 -8.32
N ALA A 113 7.57 -1.98 -7.84
CA ALA A 113 8.84 -1.49 -8.31
C ALA A 113 10.01 -2.40 -7.89
N GLU A 114 10.98 -2.51 -8.78
CA GLU A 114 12.30 -3.05 -8.48
C GLU A 114 13.27 -1.87 -8.29
N THR A 115 14.06 -1.89 -7.21
CA THR A 115 15.07 -0.87 -6.97
C THR A 115 16.17 -0.94 -8.04
N PRO A 116 17.00 0.10 -8.22
CA PRO A 116 18.13 0.06 -9.14
C PRO A 116 19.15 -1.05 -8.84
N SER A 117 19.16 -1.58 -7.61
CA SER A 117 20.01 -2.71 -7.21
C SER A 117 19.39 -4.07 -7.50
N GLY A 118 18.19 -4.11 -8.08
CA GLY A 118 17.45 -5.32 -8.38
C GLY A 118 16.66 -5.90 -7.20
N SER A 119 16.33 -5.12 -6.17
CA SER A 119 15.54 -5.58 -5.01
C SER A 119 14.09 -5.19 -5.17
N VAL A 120 13.15 -6.07 -4.83
CA VAL A 120 11.71 -5.73 -4.73
C VAL A 120 11.29 -5.27 -3.34
N THR A 121 12.22 -5.30 -2.39
CA THR A 121 11.99 -4.80 -1.03
C THR A 121 12.71 -3.48 -0.80
N ALA A 122 12.04 -2.58 -0.07
CA ALA A 122 12.53 -1.27 0.31
C ALA A 122 12.74 -1.21 1.83
N GLY A 123 13.85 -1.75 2.31
CA GLY A 123 14.20 -1.76 3.73
C GLY A 123 14.69 -3.13 4.21
N LEU A 124 15.05 -3.21 5.49
CA LEU A 124 15.51 -4.45 6.11
C LEU A 124 14.32 -5.30 6.57
N ASN A 125 14.44 -6.61 6.43
CA ASN A 125 13.55 -7.63 6.99
C ASN A 125 14.39 -8.82 7.47
N ILE A 126 13.73 -9.84 8.03
CA ILE A 126 14.41 -11.03 8.56
C ILE A 126 15.28 -11.74 7.53
N VAL A 127 14.83 -11.84 6.28
CA VAL A 127 15.57 -12.53 5.21
C VAL A 127 16.84 -11.75 4.89
N ASN A 128 16.77 -10.42 4.76
CA ASN A 128 17.96 -9.61 4.50
C ASN A 128 18.96 -9.66 5.64
N VAL A 129 18.49 -9.56 6.90
CA VAL A 129 19.36 -9.65 8.07
C VAL A 129 20.04 -11.02 8.13
N SER A 130 19.26 -12.10 7.94
CA SER A 130 19.79 -13.46 7.90
C SER A 130 20.90 -13.61 6.85
N ARG A 131 20.66 -13.17 5.62
CA ARG A 131 21.63 -13.19 4.51
C ARG A 131 22.89 -12.40 4.83
N LEU A 132 22.76 -11.24 5.48
CA LEU A 132 23.90 -10.41 5.85
C LEU A 132 24.76 -11.04 6.95
N ILE A 133 24.14 -11.76 7.88
CA ILE A 133 24.85 -12.52 8.92
C ILE A 133 25.63 -13.67 8.27
N THR A 134 24.95 -14.52 7.51
CA THR A 134 25.55 -15.73 6.90
C THR A 134 26.63 -15.38 5.88
N ALA A 135 26.48 -14.26 5.17
CA ALA A 135 27.50 -13.74 4.26
C ALA A 135 28.71 -13.08 4.94
N SER A 136 28.70 -12.89 6.27
CA SER A 136 29.77 -12.22 7.01
C SER A 136 30.64 -13.20 7.82
N PRO A 137 31.85 -13.55 7.35
CA PRO A 137 32.76 -14.42 8.10
C PRO A 137 33.12 -13.89 9.48
N ASP A 138 33.24 -12.55 9.63
CA ASP A 138 33.54 -11.90 10.90
C ASP A 138 32.38 -12.07 11.89
N THR A 139 31.13 -11.92 11.44
CA THR A 139 29.95 -12.15 12.28
C THR A 139 29.86 -13.61 12.70
N MET A 140 30.00 -14.53 11.75
CA MET A 140 29.92 -15.98 12.00
C MET A 140 31.01 -16.45 12.98
N SER A 141 32.23 -15.92 12.85
CA SER A 141 33.35 -16.20 13.76
C SER A 141 33.12 -15.63 15.15
N ALA A 142 32.56 -14.42 15.25
CA ALA A 142 32.23 -13.80 16.52
C ALA A 142 31.12 -14.57 17.27
N ILE A 143 30.06 -14.99 16.55
CA ILE A 143 29.01 -15.85 17.10
C ILE A 143 29.60 -17.14 17.65
N LEU A 144 30.45 -17.83 16.87
CA LEU A 144 31.10 -19.06 17.31
C LEU A 144 31.97 -18.83 18.56
N SER A 145 32.72 -17.74 18.61
CA SER A 145 33.61 -17.42 19.73
C SER A 145 32.84 -17.09 21.02
N GLU A 146 31.69 -16.43 20.93
CA GLU A 146 30.91 -15.98 22.10
C GLU A 146 29.93 -17.05 22.59
N THR A 147 29.33 -17.79 21.66
CA THR A 147 28.24 -18.74 21.96
C THR A 147 28.69 -20.19 21.95
N GLY A 148 29.84 -20.50 21.34
CA GLY A 148 30.31 -21.86 21.10
C GLY A 148 29.49 -22.63 20.04
N LYS A 149 28.54 -21.97 19.36
CA LYS A 149 27.64 -22.60 18.39
C LYS A 149 28.00 -22.15 16.97
N PRO A 150 28.36 -23.08 16.06
CA PRO A 150 28.57 -22.73 14.66
C PRO A 150 27.22 -22.48 13.98
N ILE A 151 27.19 -21.49 13.08
CA ILE A 151 26.07 -21.24 12.19
C ILE A 151 26.40 -21.90 10.84
N ASN A 152 25.46 -22.67 10.29
CA ASN A 152 25.60 -23.34 9.00
C ASN A 152 24.45 -22.92 8.09
N ASP A 153 24.76 -22.84 6.80
CA ASP A 153 23.84 -22.61 5.69
C ASP A 153 24.28 -23.56 4.58
N VAL A 154 23.76 -24.80 4.62
CA VAL A 154 24.20 -25.89 3.74
C VAL A 154 23.58 -25.76 2.35
N ASN A 155 22.36 -25.26 2.25
CA ASN A 155 21.65 -25.07 0.99
C ASN A 155 21.99 -23.74 0.28
N GLN A 156 22.78 -22.87 0.92
CA GLN A 156 23.27 -21.59 0.40
C GLN A 156 22.15 -20.59 0.10
N ASP A 157 21.03 -20.65 0.83
CA ASP A 157 19.92 -19.71 0.70
C ASP A 157 20.11 -18.43 1.54
N GLY A 158 21.17 -18.41 2.36
CA GLY A 158 21.50 -17.34 3.29
C GLY A 158 20.72 -17.40 4.61
N ILE A 159 20.08 -18.51 4.93
CA ILE A 159 19.28 -18.76 6.12
C ILE A 159 19.96 -19.87 6.94
N PRO A 160 20.20 -19.67 8.24
CA PRO A 160 20.69 -20.73 9.10
C PRO A 160 19.78 -21.98 9.09
N ASP A 161 20.36 -23.16 8.92
CA ASP A 161 19.62 -24.43 8.69
C ASP A 161 18.76 -24.91 9.87
N SER A 162 18.94 -24.35 11.07
CA SER A 162 18.23 -24.79 12.27
C SER A 162 17.70 -23.66 13.12
N LYS A 163 16.62 -23.95 13.85
CA LYS A 163 15.97 -23.00 14.75
C LYS A 163 16.89 -22.44 15.83
N GLU A 164 17.77 -23.29 16.35
CA GLU A 164 18.76 -22.87 17.33
C GLU A 164 19.81 -21.91 16.74
N GLN A 165 20.28 -22.19 15.52
CA GLN A 165 21.24 -21.33 14.84
C GLN A 165 20.63 -19.99 14.44
N LEU A 166 19.42 -19.98 13.88
CA LEU A 166 18.72 -18.75 13.52
C LEU A 166 18.42 -17.88 14.74
N ARG A 167 18.03 -18.49 15.87
CA ARG A 167 17.90 -17.77 17.14
C ARG A 167 19.24 -17.20 17.61
N THR A 168 20.27 -18.04 17.65
CA THR A 168 21.60 -17.63 18.14
C THR A 168 22.16 -16.48 17.31
N SER A 169 21.98 -16.51 15.99
CA SER A 169 22.46 -15.45 15.11
C SER A 169 21.69 -14.14 15.28
N LEU A 170 20.37 -14.19 15.38
CA LEU A 170 19.54 -13.00 15.56
C LEU A 170 19.72 -12.37 16.95
N ASP A 171 19.81 -13.17 18.01
CA ASP A 171 20.09 -12.70 19.37
C ASP A 171 21.44 -11.96 19.41
N PHE A 172 22.48 -12.56 18.83
CA PHE A 172 23.79 -11.91 18.71
C PHE A 172 23.70 -10.58 17.95
N SER A 173 23.04 -10.56 16.79
CA SER A 173 22.97 -9.36 15.96
C SER A 173 22.08 -8.26 16.53
N ILE A 174 21.12 -8.59 17.39
CA ILE A 174 20.31 -7.61 18.12
C ILE A 174 21.12 -6.92 19.23
N GLU A 175 22.14 -7.57 19.75
CA GLU A 175 23.05 -6.99 20.75
C GLU A 175 24.23 -6.26 20.09
N ARG A 176 24.89 -6.90 19.12
CA ARG A 176 26.17 -6.45 18.56
C ARG A 176 26.08 -5.83 17.15
N GLY A 177 24.95 -5.99 16.48
CA GLY A 177 24.81 -5.69 15.06
C GLY A 177 25.32 -6.82 14.15
N VAL A 178 25.40 -6.54 12.86
CA VAL A 178 26.09 -7.41 11.89
C VAL A 178 27.46 -6.84 11.62
N LEU A 179 28.49 -7.62 11.91
CA LEU A 179 29.88 -7.21 11.72
C LEU A 179 30.28 -7.35 10.25
N GLY A 180 31.22 -6.55 9.82
CA GLY A 180 31.86 -6.57 8.52
C GLY A 180 33.38 -6.62 8.66
N PRO A 181 34.09 -6.53 7.51
CA PRO A 181 35.55 -6.63 7.47
C PRO A 181 36.23 -5.74 8.49
N GLY A 182 37.15 -6.32 9.26
CA GLY A 182 37.93 -5.60 10.27
C GLY A 182 37.14 -5.14 11.49
N GLY A 183 35.99 -5.75 11.76
CA GLY A 183 35.13 -5.42 12.91
C GLY A 183 34.29 -4.16 12.71
N THR A 184 34.18 -3.67 11.48
CA THR A 184 33.24 -2.60 11.13
C THR A 184 31.80 -3.09 11.31
N GLN A 185 30.83 -2.21 11.57
CA GLN A 185 29.42 -2.62 11.61
C GLN A 185 28.80 -2.45 10.22
N THR A 186 28.45 -3.56 9.59
CA THR A 186 27.64 -3.59 8.36
C THR A 186 26.21 -3.16 8.68
N LEU A 187 25.66 -3.67 9.78
CA LEU A 187 24.41 -3.21 10.38
C LEU A 187 24.63 -2.92 11.85
N THR A 188 24.07 -1.82 12.32
CA THR A 188 23.99 -1.53 13.76
C THR A 188 22.89 -2.38 14.43
N SER A 189 22.99 -2.57 15.74
CA SER A 189 21.95 -3.26 16.54
C SER A 189 20.56 -2.63 16.36
N GLU A 190 20.48 -1.30 16.24
CA GLU A 190 19.22 -0.58 16.02
C GLU A 190 18.61 -0.91 14.65
N GLN A 191 19.43 -1.02 13.60
CA GLN A 191 18.95 -1.42 12.27
C GLN A 191 18.43 -2.86 12.25
N VAL A 192 19.06 -3.76 13.01
CA VAL A 192 18.57 -5.13 13.17
C VAL A 192 17.22 -5.15 13.91
N ARG A 193 17.08 -4.36 14.98
CA ARG A 193 15.81 -4.20 15.73
C ARG A 193 14.70 -3.54 14.91
N GLN A 194 15.04 -2.73 13.91
CA GLN A 194 14.06 -2.19 12.96
C GLN A 194 13.55 -3.24 11.98
N ALA A 195 14.38 -4.21 11.61
CA ALA A 195 14.03 -5.26 10.66
C ALA A 195 13.15 -6.37 11.29
N ILE A 196 13.40 -6.65 12.56
CA ILE A 196 12.81 -7.79 13.28
C ILE A 196 12.53 -7.39 14.72
N PHE A 197 11.30 -7.63 15.17
CA PHE A 197 10.94 -7.57 16.57
C PHE A 197 10.88 -9.00 17.14
N LEU A 198 11.76 -9.30 18.10
CA LEU A 198 11.72 -10.57 18.79
C LEU A 198 10.84 -10.48 20.04
N SER A 199 9.82 -11.34 20.13
CA SER A 199 8.97 -11.48 21.30
C SER A 199 9.50 -12.54 22.25
N ASP A 200 9.36 -12.29 23.55
CA ASP A 200 9.63 -13.28 24.61
C ASP A 200 8.63 -14.46 24.57
N GLU A 201 7.44 -14.25 23.99
CA GLU A 201 6.38 -15.25 23.87
C GLU A 201 6.56 -16.18 22.65
N GLY A 202 7.62 -15.98 21.87
CA GLY A 202 7.94 -16.80 20.69
C GLY A 202 7.21 -16.42 19.40
N GLU A 203 6.32 -15.42 19.44
CA GLU A 203 5.73 -14.83 18.24
C GLU A 203 6.49 -13.57 17.80
N HIS A 204 7.45 -13.78 16.91
CA HIS A 204 8.30 -12.75 16.35
C HIS A 204 7.62 -12.04 15.16
N ILE A 205 8.11 -10.86 14.83
CA ILE A 205 7.51 -9.98 13.83
C ILE A 205 8.58 -9.48 12.87
N THR A 206 8.25 -9.43 11.58
CA THR A 206 9.02 -8.71 10.56
C THR A 206 8.07 -8.01 9.59
N SER A 207 8.58 -6.99 8.88
CA SER A 207 7.81 -6.24 7.89
C SER A 207 8.54 -6.23 6.55
N ILE A 208 7.80 -6.48 5.48
CA ILE A 208 8.28 -6.53 4.12
C ILE A 208 7.75 -5.29 3.41
N TRP A 209 8.62 -4.30 3.26
CA TRP A 209 8.32 -3.04 2.60
C TRP A 209 8.59 -3.16 1.11
N PHE A 210 7.71 -2.61 0.28
CA PHE A 210 7.84 -2.58 -1.18
C PHE A 210 7.27 -1.27 -1.71
N GLN A 211 7.63 -0.90 -2.94
CA GLN A 211 7.20 0.36 -3.54
C GLN A 211 6.22 0.12 -4.69
N ILE A 212 5.21 0.97 -4.78
CA ILE A 212 4.17 0.91 -5.81
C ILE A 212 4.23 2.22 -6.61
N PRO A 213 4.71 2.21 -7.86
CA PRO A 213 4.67 3.38 -8.73
C PRO A 213 3.23 3.69 -9.13
N GLY A 214 2.94 4.95 -9.48
CA GLY A 214 1.66 5.33 -10.09
C GLY A 214 0.41 5.22 -9.20
N THR A 215 0.54 5.21 -7.86
CA THR A 215 -0.61 5.07 -6.93
C THR A 215 -1.58 6.26 -6.88
N ARG A 216 -1.33 7.30 -7.70
CA ARG A 216 -2.31 8.35 -8.05
C ARG A 216 -3.53 7.74 -8.73
N ASP A 217 -3.31 6.71 -9.55
CA ASP A 217 -4.38 5.89 -10.10
C ASP A 217 -4.80 4.82 -9.08
N GLN A 218 -6.05 4.90 -8.61
CA GLN A 218 -6.61 3.93 -7.66
C GLN A 218 -6.75 2.53 -8.27
N ASN A 219 -6.81 2.40 -9.60
CA ASN A 219 -6.81 1.11 -10.28
C ASN A 219 -5.49 0.37 -10.09
N VAL A 220 -4.36 1.09 -10.08
CA VAL A 220 -3.03 0.51 -9.79
C VAL A 220 -3.03 -0.09 -8.40
N VAL A 221 -3.41 0.69 -7.38
CA VAL A 221 -3.50 0.20 -5.99
C VAL A 221 -4.43 -1.01 -5.88
N ALA A 222 -5.56 -0.98 -6.58
CA ALA A 222 -6.51 -2.08 -6.57
C ALA A 222 -6.02 -3.34 -7.29
N ALA A 223 -5.27 -3.19 -8.37
CA ALA A 223 -4.61 -4.29 -9.08
C ALA A 223 -3.52 -4.91 -8.18
N THR A 224 -2.63 -4.11 -7.59
CA THR A 224 -1.59 -4.57 -6.67
C THR A 224 -2.20 -5.36 -5.50
N GLU A 225 -3.23 -4.81 -4.86
CA GLU A 225 -3.91 -5.48 -3.73
C GLU A 225 -4.55 -6.81 -4.14
N ARG A 226 -5.07 -6.91 -5.37
CA ARG A 226 -5.67 -8.15 -5.89
C ARG A 226 -4.59 -9.20 -6.19
N SER A 227 -3.45 -8.78 -6.74
CA SER A 227 -2.34 -9.67 -7.10
C SER A 227 -1.56 -10.18 -5.88
N ILE A 228 -1.38 -9.34 -4.85
CA ILE A 228 -0.61 -9.71 -3.65
C ILE A 228 -1.38 -10.63 -2.70
N ARG A 229 -2.72 -10.51 -2.66
CA ARG A 229 -3.57 -11.25 -1.72
C ARG A 229 -3.41 -12.77 -1.76
N PRO A 230 -3.47 -13.46 -2.92
CA PRO A 230 -3.26 -14.91 -2.96
C PRO A 230 -1.86 -15.32 -2.50
N LYS A 231 -0.83 -14.50 -2.78
CA LYS A 231 0.55 -14.74 -2.30
C LYS A 231 0.62 -14.61 -0.77
N MET A 232 -0.07 -13.62 -0.19
CA MET A 232 -0.19 -13.48 1.26
C MET A 232 -1.00 -14.61 1.92
N GLU A 233 -2.07 -15.08 1.27
CA GLU A 233 -2.86 -16.21 1.76
C GLU A 233 -2.04 -17.50 1.79
N SER A 234 -1.21 -17.73 0.76
CA SER A 234 -0.25 -18.83 0.74
C SER A 234 0.76 -18.72 1.88
N LEU A 235 1.35 -17.53 2.10
CA LEU A 235 2.28 -17.29 3.21
C LEU A 235 1.62 -17.53 4.58
N GLN A 236 0.39 -17.05 4.77
CA GLN A 236 -0.36 -17.26 6.01
C GLN A 236 -0.75 -18.72 6.23
N GLY A 237 -0.76 -19.55 5.19
CA GLY A 237 -0.98 -20.99 5.28
C GLY A 237 0.20 -21.78 5.86
N HIS A 238 1.37 -21.16 6.03
CA HIS A 238 2.55 -21.81 6.61
C HIS A 238 2.37 -22.08 8.11
N ASN A 239 2.73 -23.29 8.57
CA ASN A 239 2.47 -23.75 9.95
C ASN A 239 3.08 -22.84 11.04
N SER A 240 4.20 -22.19 10.73
CA SER A 240 4.95 -21.33 11.66
C SER A 240 4.57 -19.85 11.55
N ILE A 241 3.63 -19.48 10.66
CA ILE A 241 3.15 -18.11 10.47
C ILE A 241 1.74 -17.99 11.04
N SER A 242 1.57 -17.16 12.07
CA SER A 242 0.27 -16.97 12.74
C SER A 242 -0.55 -15.83 12.12
N LYS A 243 0.10 -14.85 11.51
CA LYS A 243 -0.59 -13.71 10.89
C LYS A 243 0.20 -13.09 9.76
N VAL A 244 -0.51 -12.77 8.68
CA VAL A 244 -0.03 -11.89 7.59
C VAL A 244 -1.02 -10.73 7.46
N GLY A 245 -0.52 -9.51 7.24
CA GLY A 245 -1.35 -8.31 7.12
C GLY A 245 -0.79 -7.32 6.12
N LEU A 246 -1.65 -6.76 5.27
CA LEU A 246 -1.29 -5.72 4.31
C LEU A 246 -1.55 -4.34 4.91
N THR A 247 -0.58 -3.45 4.81
CA THR A 247 -0.67 -2.06 5.27
C THR A 247 0.18 -1.15 4.38
N GLY A 248 0.23 0.13 4.71
CA GLY A 248 0.85 1.18 3.91
C GLY A 248 -0.16 2.26 3.53
N SER A 249 0.33 3.44 3.20
CA SER A 249 -0.52 4.57 2.82
C SER A 249 -1.43 4.31 1.61
N PRO A 250 -1.05 3.57 0.55
CA PRO A 250 -1.93 3.40 -0.61
C PRO A 250 -3.14 2.54 -0.26
N PHE A 251 -2.94 1.44 0.47
CA PHE A 251 -4.02 0.54 0.88
C PHE A 251 -4.91 1.16 1.96
N THR A 252 -4.32 1.90 2.92
CA THR A 252 -5.09 2.64 3.93
C THR A 252 -6.00 3.68 3.29
N ARG A 253 -5.46 4.47 2.34
CA ARG A 253 -6.23 5.48 1.58
C ARG A 253 -7.36 4.81 0.81
N LYS A 254 -7.09 3.72 0.08
CA LYS A 254 -8.12 2.98 -0.66
C LYS A 254 -9.23 2.45 0.26
N ALA A 255 -8.87 1.90 1.43
CA ALA A 255 -9.85 1.40 2.40
C ALA A 255 -10.75 2.53 2.93
N GLN A 256 -10.18 3.70 3.25
CA GLN A 256 -10.92 4.89 3.68
C GLN A 256 -11.87 5.40 2.59
N LEU A 257 -11.40 5.50 1.34
CA LEU A 257 -12.21 5.91 0.19
C LEU A 257 -13.36 4.92 -0.05
N SER A 258 -13.07 3.62 -0.01
CA SER A 258 -14.07 2.57 -0.18
C SER A 258 -15.16 2.60 0.90
N ALA A 259 -14.78 2.83 2.16
CA ALA A 259 -15.71 2.96 3.27
C ALA A 259 -16.60 4.21 3.14
N SER A 260 -16.01 5.33 2.73
CA SER A 260 -16.73 6.59 2.48
C SER A 260 -17.75 6.43 1.34
N THR A 261 -17.33 5.84 0.22
CA THR A 261 -18.20 5.56 -0.93
C THR A 261 -19.34 4.62 -0.55
N ARG A 262 -19.06 3.55 0.20
CA ARG A 262 -20.11 2.63 0.70
C ARG A 262 -21.13 3.36 1.59
N THR A 263 -20.66 4.26 2.44
CA THR A 263 -21.52 5.08 3.30
C THR A 263 -22.40 6.01 2.48
N LEU A 264 -21.86 6.66 1.45
CA LEU A 264 -22.63 7.48 0.51
C LEU A 264 -23.70 6.65 -0.22
N TYR A 265 -23.34 5.49 -0.77
CA TYR A 265 -24.29 4.60 -1.44
C TYR A 265 -25.39 4.08 -0.52
N THR A 266 -25.09 3.90 0.77
CA THR A 266 -26.09 3.46 1.77
C THR A 266 -26.99 4.62 2.21
N SER A 267 -26.43 5.82 2.36
CA SER A 267 -27.15 7.00 2.88
C SER A 267 -27.98 7.73 1.84
N LEU A 268 -27.58 7.77 0.57
CA LEU A 268 -28.32 8.48 -0.49
C LEU A 268 -29.78 7.97 -0.66
N PRO A 269 -30.03 6.65 -0.76
CA PRO A 269 -31.39 6.13 -0.86
C PRO A 269 -32.22 6.38 0.40
N ILE A 270 -31.58 6.39 1.59
CA ILE A 270 -32.24 6.70 2.86
C ILE A 270 -32.68 8.16 2.88
N ALA A 271 -31.79 9.08 2.49
CA ALA A 271 -32.10 10.51 2.42
C ALA A 271 -33.22 10.82 1.41
N LEU A 272 -33.24 10.12 0.26
CA LEU A 272 -34.28 10.29 -0.76
C LEU A 272 -35.63 9.64 -0.39
N SER A 273 -35.65 8.71 0.57
CA SER A 273 -36.87 8.01 1.01
C SER A 273 -37.51 8.60 2.27
N GLN A 274 -36.85 9.56 2.94
CA GLN A 274 -37.49 10.30 4.03
C GLN A 274 -38.43 11.38 3.48
N PRO A 275 -39.72 11.38 3.85
CA PRO A 275 -40.62 12.48 3.51
C PRO A 275 -40.12 13.75 4.23
N PRO A 276 -40.25 14.94 3.61
CA PRO A 276 -39.87 16.18 4.26
C PRO A 276 -40.70 16.35 5.53
N SER A 277 -40.03 16.40 6.67
CA SER A 277 -40.62 16.79 7.95
C SER A 277 -40.85 18.31 7.93
N PHE A 278 -42.05 18.70 7.51
CA PHE A 278 -42.62 20.03 7.74
C PHE A 278 -43.69 19.95 8.83
#